data_AF-A0A8H3TN76-F1
#
_entry.id   AF-A0A8H3TN76-F1
#
_cell.length_a   1.000
_cell.length_b   1.000
_cell.length_c   1.000
_cell.angle_alpha   90.00
_cell.angle_beta   90.00
_cell.angle_gamma   90.00
#
_symmetry.space_group_name_H-M   'P 1'
#
loop_
_entity.id
_entity.type
_entity.pdbx_description
1 polymer ?
#
loop_
_entity_poly.entity_id
_entity_poly.type
_entity_poly.pdbx_seq_one_letter_code
_entity_poly.pdbx_strand_id
1 'polypeptide(L)'
;MPMAGHHESLHHEFYPQSRAGRPRAFANSSIKFSQTDASSHNKSSPATKTDQISRSQYENVDLTGWETIIGLEIHAQLKTSRKLFSSAETSWEAEPNTSIVPFDAAFPGTLPVLNRKAVDLTLRTALSLNCNINPRSTFDRKHYFYHDIPASYQITQHYNPIATNGYIEIEQGGTACETLRVRIQQIQIEQDTAKTTRMPSGKVFVDLNRAGSGLMEIVTEADMRSPEQAASFIKKLQSILRRLGASDGDMEKGSMRVDANVSIHRVGTPYATRCEIKNLNSVRFMQQALDYERRRHVWHYMNSPDLPLDQETRGFNEVSGTTHTLRTKEDAEDYRYMPDPNLPPVTIAESYLAMLAKDLPELLDAARRRLTAQYGITPTDAETLWNMDEINGEGITYFEQVVCGSIEGERTLDGKKACNWITHELLGQLAQRGEVWHIERFHATRMRELLQLIEDGDLTGTAGKNLLRHILNNDHDMRDLSTVARELGLVSQSGDELQELCKAVIEKMPKEVASVRKGKVNVLMRLVGQVMKDSKGTADAKKAKEILTKLVENITA
;
A
#
# COMPACT_ATOMS: atom_id res chain seq x y z
N MET A 1 -3.13 24.96 59.17
CA MET A 1 -3.24 23.66 59.88
C MET A 1 -2.91 22.54 58.90
N PRO A 2 -1.70 21.97 58.99
CA PRO A 2 -1.53 20.56 58.73
C PRO A 2 -0.79 19.89 59.90
N MET A 3 -1.21 18.70 60.31
CA MET A 3 -0.45 17.85 61.23
C MET A 3 -0.43 16.42 60.70
N ALA A 4 0.77 15.86 60.80
CA ALA A 4 1.23 14.59 60.28
C ALA A 4 1.03 13.41 61.26
N GLY A 5 1.38 12.20 60.80
CA GLY A 5 1.79 11.06 61.63
C GLY A 5 1.09 9.75 61.22
N HIS A 6 1.70 8.83 60.46
CA HIS A 6 2.76 7.84 60.74
C HIS A 6 2.34 6.54 61.46
N HIS A 7 2.74 5.41 60.84
CA HIS A 7 2.99 4.05 61.39
C HIS A 7 1.75 3.27 61.91
N GLU A 8 1.58 1.94 61.78
CA GLU A 8 2.49 0.84 61.48
C GLU A 8 1.72 -0.44 61.09
N SER A 9 2.46 -1.38 60.51
CA SER A 9 2.15 -2.75 60.07
C SER A 9 1.67 -3.73 61.14
N LEU A 10 0.89 -4.75 60.74
CA LEU A 10 0.89 -6.07 61.38
C LEU A 10 0.79 -7.21 60.34
N HIS A 11 1.76 -8.12 60.44
CA HIS A 11 1.92 -9.42 59.78
C HIS A 11 1.31 -10.57 60.62
N HIS A 12 0.92 -11.65 59.92
CA HIS A 12 0.97 -13.11 60.24
C HIS A 12 -0.32 -13.82 59.78
N GLU A 13 -0.31 -14.62 58.71
CA GLU A 13 0.15 -16.02 58.58
C GLU A 13 -0.64 -17.04 59.44
N PHE A 14 -1.20 -18.09 58.81
CA PHE A 14 -0.73 -19.49 58.92
C PHE A 14 -1.58 -20.49 58.08
N TYR A 15 -0.97 -21.04 57.01
CA TYR A 15 -0.87 -22.47 56.55
C TYR A 15 -2.12 -23.36 56.27
N PRO A 16 -2.04 -24.48 55.47
CA PRO A 16 -0.83 -25.25 55.15
C PRO A 16 -0.57 -25.75 53.71
N GLN A 17 0.70 -26.09 53.51
CA GLN A 17 1.27 -26.86 52.40
C GLN A 17 0.98 -28.37 52.52
N SER A 18 0.89 -29.07 51.38
CA SER A 18 1.15 -30.52 51.27
C SER A 18 2.03 -30.84 50.05
N ARG A 19 3.22 -31.41 50.29
CA ARG A 19 4.02 -32.23 49.34
C ARG A 19 3.43 -33.66 49.35
N ALA A 20 3.57 -34.58 48.40
CA ALA A 20 4.59 -34.83 47.38
C ALA A 20 4.04 -35.79 46.29
N GLY A 21 4.67 -35.79 45.10
CA GLY A 21 4.53 -36.88 44.12
C GLY A 21 5.20 -36.54 42.78
N ARG A 22 6.43 -37.00 42.56
CA ARG A 22 7.16 -36.88 41.28
C ARG A 22 6.52 -37.79 40.21
N PRO A 23 6.39 -37.34 38.95
CA PRO A 23 6.42 -38.23 37.79
C PRO A 23 7.75 -38.12 37.04
N ARG A 24 8.13 -39.25 36.46
CA ARG A 24 9.39 -39.55 35.77
C ARG A 24 9.62 -38.70 34.51
N ALA A 25 10.87 -38.35 34.29
CA ALA A 25 11.38 -37.83 33.02
C ALA A 25 11.15 -38.86 31.89
N PHE A 26 10.49 -38.42 30.82
CA PHE A 26 10.54 -39.09 29.52
C PHE A 26 11.42 -38.26 28.60
N ALA A 27 12.34 -38.98 27.94
CA ALA A 27 13.41 -38.45 27.12
C ALA A 27 12.90 -37.67 25.90
N ASN A 28 13.59 -36.58 25.60
CA ASN A 28 13.52 -35.86 24.34
C ASN A 28 13.85 -36.80 23.18
N SER A 29 12.87 -37.07 22.31
CA SER A 29 13.11 -37.48 20.93
C SER A 29 12.79 -36.31 20.00
N SER A 30 13.84 -35.58 19.65
CA SER A 30 13.85 -34.61 18.56
C SER A 30 13.60 -35.34 17.22
N ILE A 31 12.38 -35.26 16.70
CA ILE A 31 12.06 -35.65 15.33
C ILE A 31 12.28 -34.42 14.45
N LYS A 32 13.39 -34.42 13.69
CA LYS A 32 13.62 -33.49 12.59
C LYS A 32 12.59 -33.78 11.50
N PHE A 33 11.71 -32.84 11.19
CA PHE A 33 10.94 -32.88 9.95
C PHE A 33 11.81 -32.38 8.81
N SER A 34 12.23 -33.29 7.95
CA SER A 34 12.80 -32.97 6.63
C SER A 34 11.69 -32.48 5.71
N GLN A 35 11.88 -31.31 5.10
CA GLN A 35 11.16 -30.92 3.90
C GLN A 35 11.48 -31.93 2.79
N THR A 36 10.47 -32.68 2.35
CA THR A 36 10.51 -33.40 1.07
C THR A 36 9.16 -33.25 0.39
N ASP A 37 9.24 -32.94 -0.89
CA ASP A 37 8.18 -32.60 -1.82
C ASP A 37 6.95 -33.51 -1.76
N ALA A 38 5.77 -32.89 -1.79
CA ALA A 38 4.51 -33.56 -2.07
C ALA A 38 3.69 -32.74 -3.08
N SER A 39 4.24 -32.63 -4.29
CA SER A 39 3.43 -32.41 -5.48
C SER A 39 2.58 -33.64 -5.78
N SER A 40 1.36 -33.39 -6.25
CA SER A 40 0.44 -34.30 -6.96
C SER A 40 -0.55 -35.10 -6.11
N HIS A 41 -1.84 -34.84 -6.41
CA HIS A 41 -2.99 -35.76 -6.49
C HIS A 41 -4.23 -35.20 -5.77
N ASN A 42 -4.90 -34.24 -6.40
CA ASN A 42 -6.30 -33.92 -6.09
C ASN A 42 -7.20 -34.74 -7.02
N LYS A 43 -7.94 -35.71 -6.46
CA LYS A 43 -8.99 -36.44 -7.18
C LYS A 43 -10.31 -35.69 -7.03
N SER A 44 -10.83 -35.24 -8.18
CA SER A 44 -12.11 -34.58 -8.40
C SER A 44 -13.32 -35.46 -8.08
N SER A 45 -14.37 -34.88 -7.49
CA SER A 45 -15.75 -35.39 -7.59
C SER A 45 -16.28 -35.12 -9.01
N PRO A 46 -17.25 -35.89 -9.53
CA PRO A 46 -17.57 -35.86 -10.96
C PRO A 46 -18.30 -34.57 -11.31
N ALA A 47 -17.63 -33.71 -12.08
CA ALA A 47 -18.24 -32.58 -12.75
C ALA A 47 -19.34 -33.10 -13.70
N THR A 48 -20.50 -32.47 -13.66
CA THR A 48 -21.46 -32.50 -14.77
C THR A 48 -20.72 -32.08 -16.05
N LYS A 49 -21.10 -32.70 -17.18
CA LYS A 49 -20.39 -32.70 -18.48
C LYS A 49 -20.13 -31.32 -19.14
N THR A 50 -20.40 -30.21 -18.47
CA THR A 50 -20.32 -28.84 -18.99
C THR A 50 -19.09 -28.04 -18.53
N ASP A 51 -18.28 -28.50 -17.57
CA ASP A 51 -17.27 -27.64 -16.90
C ASP A 51 -15.78 -27.88 -17.25
N GLN A 52 -15.47 -28.49 -18.39
CA GLN A 52 -14.10 -28.51 -18.92
C GLN A 52 -13.98 -27.66 -20.18
N ILE A 53 -14.22 -26.35 -20.05
CA ILE A 53 -13.90 -25.39 -21.10
C ILE A 53 -12.49 -24.86 -20.84
N SER A 54 -11.56 -25.16 -21.75
CA SER A 54 -10.19 -24.65 -21.67
C SER A 54 -10.17 -23.14 -21.83
N ARG A 55 -9.28 -22.46 -21.10
CA ARG A 55 -9.01 -21.01 -21.19
C ARG A 55 -8.94 -20.48 -22.62
N SER A 56 -8.45 -21.31 -23.54
CA SER A 56 -8.31 -21.03 -24.97
C SER A 56 -9.63 -20.69 -25.70
N GLN A 57 -10.80 -21.08 -25.18
CA GLN A 57 -12.08 -20.88 -25.89
C GLN A 57 -12.52 -19.40 -25.89
N TYR A 58 -12.11 -18.62 -24.88
CA TYR A 58 -12.55 -17.22 -24.71
C TYR A 58 -11.46 -16.19 -25.01
N GLU A 59 -10.20 -16.60 -25.16
CA GLU A 59 -9.06 -15.69 -25.31
C GLU A 59 -9.15 -14.79 -26.55
N ASN A 60 -9.82 -15.25 -27.62
CA ASN A 60 -9.92 -14.55 -28.91
C ASN A 60 -11.30 -13.93 -29.19
N VAL A 61 -12.11 -13.72 -28.15
CA VAL A 61 -13.45 -13.13 -28.30
C VAL A 61 -13.33 -11.64 -28.59
N ASP A 62 -13.99 -11.17 -29.66
CA ASP A 62 -14.05 -9.75 -29.99
C ASP A 62 -14.97 -9.01 -29.00
N LEU A 63 -14.38 -8.09 -28.24
CA LEU A 63 -15.09 -7.25 -27.26
C LEU A 63 -15.70 -5.99 -27.89
N THR A 64 -15.51 -5.76 -29.19
CA THR A 64 -15.96 -4.54 -29.87
C THR A 64 -17.49 -4.40 -29.79
N GLY A 65 -17.95 -3.22 -29.37
CA GLY A 65 -19.38 -2.91 -29.21
C GLY A 65 -20.00 -3.42 -27.91
N TRP A 66 -19.21 -4.00 -27.00
CA TRP A 66 -19.61 -4.39 -25.65
C TRP A 66 -18.99 -3.48 -24.61
N GLU A 67 -19.81 -3.05 -23.65
CA GLU A 67 -19.37 -2.33 -22.46
C GLU A 67 -19.44 -3.27 -21.25
N THR A 68 -18.38 -3.26 -20.44
CA THR A 68 -18.31 -4.02 -19.18
C THR A 68 -18.73 -3.10 -18.04
N ILE A 69 -19.45 -3.62 -17.06
CA ILE A 69 -19.89 -2.88 -15.87
C ILE A 69 -19.43 -3.64 -14.65
N ILE A 70 -18.70 -2.96 -13.76
CA ILE A 70 -18.06 -3.58 -12.61
C ILE A 70 -18.43 -2.79 -11.34
N GLY A 71 -18.86 -3.52 -10.31
CA GLY A 71 -19.00 -3.04 -8.94
C GLY A 71 -18.19 -3.93 -8.00
N LEU A 72 -17.68 -3.38 -6.91
CA LEU A 72 -16.81 -4.09 -5.97
C LEU A 72 -17.39 -4.04 -4.56
N GLU A 73 -17.24 -5.15 -3.84
CA GLU A 73 -17.51 -5.28 -2.41
C GLU A 73 -16.18 -5.58 -1.72
N ILE A 74 -15.68 -4.62 -0.94
CA ILE A 74 -14.36 -4.67 -0.34
C ILE A 74 -14.49 -4.82 1.17
N HIS A 75 -13.95 -5.89 1.73
CA HIS A 75 -13.82 -6.07 3.17
C HIS A 75 -12.40 -5.74 3.60
N ALA A 76 -12.22 -4.64 4.34
CA ALA A 76 -10.95 -4.25 4.93
C ALA A 76 -10.98 -4.51 6.44
N GLN A 77 -10.01 -5.27 6.94
CA GLN A 77 -9.87 -5.49 8.38
C GLN A 77 -9.35 -4.24 9.07
N LEU A 78 -10.08 -3.79 10.08
CA LEU A 78 -9.75 -2.62 10.87
C LEU A 78 -8.52 -2.90 11.75
N LYS A 79 -7.56 -1.98 11.73
CA LYS A 79 -6.31 -2.07 12.49
C LYS A 79 -6.51 -1.59 13.93
N THR A 80 -7.29 -2.34 14.70
CA THR A 80 -7.55 -2.11 16.13
C THR A 80 -6.80 -3.12 16.98
N SER A 81 -6.36 -2.75 18.18
CA SER A 81 -5.69 -3.69 19.10
C SER A 81 -6.65 -4.72 19.72
N ARG A 82 -7.94 -4.37 19.82
CA ARG A 82 -9.01 -5.23 20.33
C ARG A 82 -10.05 -5.50 19.26
N LYS A 83 -10.75 -6.63 19.40
CA LYS A 83 -11.86 -7.05 18.53
C LYS A 83 -13.02 -6.06 18.54
N LEU A 84 -13.97 -6.21 17.61
CA LEU A 84 -15.02 -5.22 17.37
C LEU A 84 -16.03 -5.13 18.50
N PHE A 85 -16.40 -6.28 19.08
CA PHE A 85 -17.41 -6.38 20.13
C PHE A 85 -16.90 -7.06 21.41
N SER A 86 -15.59 -7.23 21.52
CA SER A 86 -14.92 -8.10 22.49
C SER A 86 -13.66 -7.45 23.02
N SER A 87 -13.31 -7.78 24.28
CA SER A 87 -12.09 -7.30 24.92
C SER A 87 -10.84 -8.07 24.49
N ALA A 88 -10.99 -9.18 23.76
CA ALA A 88 -9.87 -9.95 23.23
C ALA A 88 -9.02 -9.11 22.27
N GLU A 89 -7.72 -9.39 22.27
CA GLU A 89 -6.79 -8.78 21.33
C GLU A 89 -7.00 -9.34 19.91
N THR A 90 -6.73 -8.51 18.91
CA THR A 90 -6.64 -8.99 17.53
C THR A 90 -5.28 -9.67 17.32
N SER A 91 -5.26 -10.85 16.71
CA SER A 91 -4.03 -11.59 16.47
C SER A 91 -4.05 -12.28 15.11
N TRP A 92 -2.91 -12.25 14.42
CA TRP A 92 -2.73 -12.91 13.11
C TRP A 92 -1.92 -14.22 13.19
N GLU A 93 -0.93 -14.26 14.09
CA GLU A 93 0.06 -15.35 14.18
C GLU A 93 0.05 -16.04 15.55
N ALA A 94 -0.98 -15.80 16.37
CA ALA A 94 -1.10 -16.46 17.66
C ALA A 94 -1.40 -17.95 17.52
N GLU A 95 -1.05 -18.73 18.55
CA GLU A 95 -1.46 -20.14 18.62
C GLU A 95 -2.99 -20.25 18.54
N PRO A 96 -3.55 -21.27 17.88
CA PRO A 96 -5.00 -21.38 17.67
C PRO A 96 -5.82 -21.28 18.97
N ASN A 97 -6.90 -20.50 18.93
CA ASN A 97 -7.83 -20.29 20.04
C ASN A 97 -7.20 -19.73 21.34
N THR A 98 -6.19 -18.87 21.25
CA THR A 98 -5.55 -18.22 22.41
C THR A 98 -5.94 -16.75 22.58
N SER A 99 -6.33 -16.06 21.51
CA SER A 99 -6.78 -14.67 21.52
C SER A 99 -8.31 -14.60 21.50
N ILE A 100 -8.94 -15.21 22.50
CA ILE A 100 -10.40 -15.29 22.61
C ILE A 100 -10.89 -15.05 24.04
N VAL A 101 -12.13 -14.56 24.15
CA VAL A 101 -12.90 -14.50 25.41
C VAL A 101 -14.24 -15.23 25.23
N PRO A 102 -15.02 -15.51 26.30
CA PRO A 102 -16.26 -16.27 26.20
C PRO A 102 -17.26 -15.75 25.14
N PHE A 103 -17.31 -14.44 24.91
CA PHE A 103 -18.15 -13.85 23.85
C PHE A 103 -17.78 -14.33 22.45
N ASP A 104 -16.47 -14.42 22.13
CA ASP A 104 -15.99 -14.82 20.80
C ASP A 104 -16.37 -16.27 20.47
N ALA A 105 -16.47 -17.12 21.50
CA ALA A 105 -16.92 -18.50 21.42
C ALA A 105 -18.44 -18.66 21.63
N ALA A 106 -19.20 -17.56 21.64
CA ALA A 106 -20.65 -17.52 21.85
C ALA A 106 -21.13 -18.25 23.11
N PHE A 107 -20.41 -18.11 24.24
CA PHE A 107 -20.86 -18.66 25.52
C PHE A 107 -22.20 -18.02 25.94
N PRO A 108 -23.17 -18.81 26.43
CA PRO A 108 -24.45 -18.29 26.89
C PRO A 108 -24.31 -17.17 27.94
N GLY A 109 -25.08 -16.11 27.78
CA GLY A 109 -25.11 -14.96 28.70
C GLY A 109 -24.06 -13.88 28.44
N THR A 110 -23.24 -14.02 27.40
CA THR A 110 -22.31 -12.97 26.97
C THR A 110 -23.00 -11.92 26.10
N LEU A 111 -22.50 -10.67 26.14
CA LEU A 111 -23.06 -9.53 25.39
C LEU A 111 -21.96 -8.77 24.64
N PRO A 112 -22.27 -8.19 23.46
CA PRO A 112 -21.31 -7.43 22.67
C PRO A 112 -21.02 -6.06 23.29
N VAL A 113 -19.76 -5.61 23.22
CA VAL A 113 -19.35 -4.25 23.60
C VAL A 113 -18.58 -3.60 22.46
N LEU A 114 -19.19 -2.61 21.80
CA LEU A 114 -18.62 -1.96 20.62
C LEU A 114 -17.29 -1.26 20.92
N ASN A 115 -16.30 -1.54 20.07
CA ASN A 115 -14.99 -0.90 20.09
C ASN A 115 -15.04 0.48 19.43
N ARG A 116 -14.89 1.53 20.25
CA ARG A 116 -14.87 2.93 19.78
C ARG A 116 -13.80 3.19 18.70
N LYS A 117 -12.62 2.57 18.80
CA LYS A 117 -11.54 2.79 17.83
C LYS A 117 -11.91 2.27 16.44
N ALA A 118 -12.68 1.19 16.35
CA ALA A 118 -13.18 0.65 15.08
C ALA A 118 -14.13 1.65 14.40
N VAL A 119 -15.02 2.28 15.18
CA VAL A 119 -15.89 3.36 14.72
C VAL A 119 -15.06 4.56 14.24
N ASP A 120 -14.07 5.00 15.02
CA ASP A 120 -13.21 6.14 14.69
C ASP A 120 -12.45 5.94 13.36
N LEU A 121 -11.87 4.76 13.15
CA LEU A 121 -11.16 4.42 11.91
C LEU A 121 -12.11 4.39 10.70
N THR A 122 -13.32 3.87 10.90
CA THR A 122 -14.34 3.81 9.85
C THR A 122 -14.86 5.20 9.49
N LEU A 123 -15.10 6.07 10.48
CA LEU A 123 -15.50 7.47 10.26
C LEU A 123 -14.42 8.26 9.53
N ARG A 124 -13.14 8.09 9.93
CA ARG A 124 -12.01 8.72 9.24
C ARG A 124 -11.94 8.26 7.78
N THR A 125 -12.11 6.95 7.54
CA THR A 125 -12.17 6.41 6.18
C THR A 125 -13.33 7.03 5.40
N ALA A 126 -14.54 7.02 5.93
CA ALA A 126 -15.71 7.57 5.28
C ALA A 126 -15.56 9.06 4.91
N LEU A 127 -14.98 9.87 5.80
CA LEU A 127 -14.66 11.28 5.52
C LEU A 127 -13.64 11.41 4.38
N SER A 128 -12.57 10.61 4.40
CA SER A 128 -11.55 10.58 3.33
C SER A 128 -12.08 10.07 1.99
N LEU A 129 -13.15 9.29 2.02
CA LEU A 129 -13.85 8.77 0.84
C LEU A 129 -15.02 9.68 0.41
N ASN A 130 -15.10 10.90 0.95
CA ASN A 130 -16.13 11.89 0.65
C ASN A 130 -17.57 11.39 0.89
N CYS A 131 -17.76 10.45 1.81
CA CYS A 131 -19.07 9.89 2.13
C CYS A 131 -19.88 10.83 3.03
N ASN A 132 -21.20 10.75 2.92
CA ASN A 132 -22.13 11.31 3.88
C ASN A 132 -22.20 10.40 5.11
N ILE A 133 -21.79 10.92 6.27
CA ILE A 133 -21.88 10.20 7.54
C ILE A 133 -23.32 10.21 8.04
N ASN A 134 -23.84 9.04 8.42
CA ASN A 134 -25.15 8.95 9.03
C ASN A 134 -25.07 9.39 10.50
N PRO A 135 -25.87 10.38 10.96
CA PRO A 135 -25.81 10.87 12.35
C PRO A 135 -26.26 9.82 13.36
N ARG A 136 -27.01 8.81 12.89
CA ARG A 136 -27.48 7.66 13.67
C ARG A 136 -27.26 6.41 12.84
N SER A 137 -26.56 5.43 13.42
CA SER A 137 -26.27 4.14 12.79
C SER A 137 -26.63 2.99 13.74
N THR A 138 -27.07 1.86 13.20
CA THR A 138 -27.51 0.69 14.00
C THR A 138 -26.78 -0.57 13.56
N PHE A 139 -26.70 -1.55 14.45
CA PHE A 139 -26.19 -2.88 14.14
C PHE A 139 -27.35 -3.86 13.99
N ASP A 140 -27.17 -4.82 13.10
CA ASP A 140 -28.12 -5.82 12.69
C ASP A 140 -27.47 -7.20 12.72
N ARG A 141 -28.26 -8.26 12.86
CA ARG A 141 -27.82 -9.65 12.82
C ARG A 141 -28.14 -10.26 11.47
N LYS A 142 -27.10 -10.72 10.78
CA LYS A 142 -27.17 -11.54 9.56
C LYS A 142 -27.09 -13.02 9.95
N HIS A 143 -28.19 -13.76 9.87
CA HIS A 143 -28.29 -15.13 10.37
C HIS A 143 -27.88 -16.15 9.31
N TYR A 144 -26.90 -17.00 9.63
CA TYR A 144 -26.54 -18.17 8.85
C TYR A 144 -25.76 -19.16 9.72
N PHE A 145 -25.85 -20.45 9.38
CA PHE A 145 -25.17 -21.50 10.11
C PHE A 145 -23.89 -21.88 9.38
N TYR A 146 -22.76 -21.62 10.01
CA TYR A 146 -21.47 -22.13 9.56
C TYR A 146 -20.59 -22.38 10.78
N HIS A 147 -19.65 -23.33 10.66
CA HIS A 147 -18.81 -23.74 11.79
C HIS A 147 -17.80 -22.66 12.21
N ASP A 148 -17.59 -21.63 11.38
CA ASP A 148 -16.71 -20.49 11.67
C ASP A 148 -17.42 -19.30 12.34
N ILE A 149 -18.74 -19.41 12.55
CA ILE A 149 -19.56 -18.38 13.18
C ILE A 149 -20.29 -18.93 14.41
N PRO A 150 -19.67 -18.91 15.59
CA PRO A 150 -20.20 -19.58 16.79
C PRO A 150 -21.61 -19.15 17.18
N ALA A 151 -21.94 -17.86 16.99
CA ALA A 151 -23.26 -17.30 17.34
C ALA A 151 -24.37 -17.67 16.33
N SER A 152 -24.03 -18.26 15.18
CA SER A 152 -24.97 -18.49 14.05
C SER A 152 -25.62 -17.22 13.49
N TYR A 153 -25.02 -16.07 13.79
CA TYR A 153 -25.29 -14.78 13.15
C TYR A 153 -24.04 -13.91 13.19
N GLN A 154 -23.87 -13.07 12.18
CA GLN A 154 -22.84 -12.03 12.10
C GLN A 154 -23.46 -10.69 12.48
N ILE A 155 -22.82 -9.95 13.38
CA ILE A 155 -23.21 -8.56 13.66
C ILE A 155 -22.63 -7.66 12.55
N THR A 156 -23.49 -6.96 11.82
CA THR A 156 -23.18 -6.08 10.67
C THR A 156 -24.10 -4.85 10.69
N GLN A 157 -24.15 -4.04 9.62
CA GLN A 157 -25.08 -2.90 9.50
C GLN A 157 -25.77 -2.94 8.15
N HIS A 158 -27.02 -3.41 8.13
CA HIS A 158 -27.80 -3.56 6.91
C HIS A 158 -28.75 -2.37 6.68
N TYR A 159 -29.47 -1.95 7.73
CA TYR A 159 -30.52 -0.92 7.58
C TYR A 159 -29.98 0.50 7.70
N ASN A 160 -29.05 0.74 8.63
CA ASN A 160 -28.47 2.07 8.86
C ASN A 160 -26.94 1.98 8.93
N PRO A 161 -26.27 1.84 7.77
CA PRO A 161 -24.81 1.79 7.69
C PRO A 161 -24.18 3.08 8.26
N ILE A 162 -22.88 3.07 8.52
CA ILE A 162 -22.23 4.23 9.15
C ILE A 162 -22.09 5.42 8.19
N ALA A 163 -21.91 5.15 6.89
CA ALA A 163 -21.81 6.19 5.87
C ALA A 163 -22.36 5.71 4.52
N THR A 164 -22.80 6.66 3.69
CA THR A 164 -23.34 6.41 2.35
C THR A 164 -22.87 7.46 1.36
N ASN A 165 -23.03 7.22 0.07
CA ASN A 165 -22.88 8.24 -0.99
C ASN A 165 -21.52 8.96 -0.97
N GLY A 166 -20.43 8.21 -1.12
CA GLY A 166 -19.08 8.74 -1.29
C GLY A 166 -18.56 8.62 -2.71
N TYR A 167 -17.28 8.93 -2.91
CA TYR A 167 -16.58 8.66 -4.17
C TYR A 167 -15.06 8.69 -4.03
N ILE A 168 -14.39 7.96 -4.94
CA ILE A 168 -12.96 8.04 -5.20
C ILE A 168 -12.76 8.40 -6.68
N GLU A 169 -11.87 9.34 -6.96
CA GLU A 169 -11.46 9.66 -8.33
C GLU A 169 -10.22 8.84 -8.70
N ILE A 170 -10.24 8.12 -9.81
CA ILE A 170 -9.11 7.33 -10.31
C ILE A 170 -8.66 7.86 -11.68
N GLU A 171 -7.37 7.80 -11.96
CA GLU A 171 -6.84 8.17 -13.27
C GLU A 171 -7.18 7.08 -14.31
N GLN A 172 -7.76 7.49 -15.43
CA GLN A 172 -7.95 6.62 -16.59
C GLN A 172 -6.65 6.65 -17.41
N GLY A 173 -5.93 5.53 -17.49
CA GLY A 173 -4.68 5.47 -18.25
C GLY A 173 -4.88 5.90 -19.71
N GLY A 174 -3.98 6.74 -20.23
CA GLY A 174 -4.05 7.32 -21.58
C GLY A 174 -3.21 8.60 -21.71
N THR A 175 -3.14 9.17 -22.92
CA THR A 175 -2.42 10.43 -23.20
C THR A 175 -3.15 11.68 -22.71
N ALA A 176 -4.41 11.57 -22.27
CA ALA A 176 -5.17 12.64 -21.64
C ALA A 176 -5.43 12.31 -20.16
N CYS A 177 -5.21 13.28 -19.27
CA CYS A 177 -5.51 13.20 -17.84
C CYS A 177 -7.03 13.16 -17.58
N GLU A 178 -7.72 12.10 -18.02
CA GLU A 178 -9.12 11.89 -17.70
C GLU A 178 -9.24 11.14 -16.36
N THR A 179 -10.07 11.67 -15.47
CA THR A 179 -10.35 11.08 -14.15
C THR A 179 -11.72 10.43 -14.16
N LEU A 180 -11.82 9.17 -13.73
CA LEU A 180 -13.08 8.51 -13.46
C LEU A 180 -13.47 8.69 -12.00
N ARG A 181 -14.67 9.22 -11.75
CA ARG A 181 -15.26 9.20 -10.41
C ARG A 181 -16.00 7.88 -10.20
N VAL A 182 -15.50 7.05 -9.28
CA VAL A 182 -16.15 5.82 -8.83
C VAL A 182 -16.90 6.12 -7.54
N ARG A 183 -18.23 6.01 -7.57
CA ARG A 183 -19.07 6.29 -6.41
C ARG A 183 -19.05 5.11 -5.42
N ILE A 184 -19.15 5.45 -4.15
CA ILE A 184 -19.29 4.52 -3.04
C ILE A 184 -20.73 4.56 -2.59
N GLN A 185 -21.40 3.42 -2.64
CA GLN A 185 -22.78 3.28 -2.22
C GLN A 185 -22.87 3.41 -0.69
N GLN A 186 -22.07 2.60 0.02
CA GLN A 186 -22.08 2.56 1.48
C GLN A 186 -20.77 2.06 2.08
N ILE A 187 -20.58 2.39 3.36
CA ILE A 187 -19.57 1.82 4.24
C ILE A 187 -20.28 1.32 5.50
N GLN A 188 -19.98 0.10 5.90
CA GLN A 188 -20.54 -0.54 7.10
C GLN A 188 -19.45 -1.22 7.92
N ILE A 189 -19.74 -1.42 9.21
CA ILE A 189 -18.87 -2.12 10.15
C ILE A 189 -19.45 -3.49 10.46
N GLU A 190 -18.64 -4.55 10.38
CA GLU A 190 -19.08 -5.90 10.69
C GLU A 190 -18.03 -6.78 11.36
N GLN A 191 -18.46 -7.91 11.91
CA GLN A 191 -17.59 -8.91 12.51
C GLN A 191 -16.99 -9.85 11.46
N ASP A 192 -15.69 -10.14 11.54
CA ASP A 192 -15.09 -11.24 10.78
C ASP A 192 -15.42 -12.61 11.39
N THR A 193 -15.37 -13.64 10.55
CA THR A 193 -15.56 -15.04 10.96
C THR A 193 -14.26 -15.69 11.42
N ALA A 194 -14.37 -16.85 12.05
CA ALA A 194 -13.22 -17.67 12.42
C ALA A 194 -12.46 -18.16 11.17
N LYS A 195 -11.26 -18.69 11.39
CA LYS A 195 -10.51 -19.37 10.33
C LYS A 195 -10.84 -20.86 10.34
N THR A 196 -11.18 -21.38 9.17
CA THR A 196 -11.45 -22.80 8.95
C THR A 196 -10.32 -23.45 8.17
N THR A 197 -9.81 -24.58 8.67
CA THR A 197 -8.87 -25.44 7.94
C THR A 197 -9.51 -26.80 7.70
N ARG A 198 -9.75 -27.16 6.43
CA ARG A 198 -10.23 -28.49 6.06
C ARG A 198 -9.04 -29.41 5.78
N MET A 199 -9.02 -30.55 6.45
CA MET A 199 -7.99 -31.57 6.27
C MET A 199 -8.36 -32.55 5.16
N PRO A 200 -7.38 -33.23 4.53
CA PRO A 200 -7.64 -34.33 3.60
C PRO A 200 -8.48 -35.46 4.20
N SER A 201 -8.43 -35.64 5.53
CA SER A 201 -9.25 -36.60 6.27
C SER A 201 -10.73 -36.24 6.35
N GLY A 202 -11.14 -35.09 5.80
CA GLY A 202 -12.51 -34.57 5.88
C GLY A 202 -12.83 -33.83 7.19
N LYS A 203 -11.94 -33.88 8.19
CA LYS A 203 -12.07 -33.10 9.43
C LYS A 203 -11.90 -31.61 9.15
N VAL A 204 -12.61 -30.81 9.92
CA VAL A 204 -12.56 -29.35 9.85
C VAL A 204 -12.09 -28.83 11.20
N PHE A 205 -10.98 -28.09 11.20
CA PHE A 205 -10.46 -27.39 12.36
C PHE A 205 -10.88 -25.93 12.32
N VAL A 206 -11.36 -25.42 13.44
CA VAL A 206 -11.83 -24.04 13.59
C VAL A 206 -10.90 -23.32 14.57
N ASP A 207 -10.38 -22.18 14.14
CA ASP A 207 -9.58 -21.26 14.95
C ASP A 207 -10.32 -19.94 15.11
N LEU A 208 -10.76 -19.69 16.35
CA LEU A 208 -11.58 -18.54 16.75
C LEU A 208 -10.75 -17.27 17.00
N ASN A 209 -9.43 -17.30 16.86
CA ASN A 209 -8.59 -16.10 17.03
C ASN A 209 -9.07 -14.92 16.19
N ARG A 210 -9.44 -15.17 14.93
CA ARG A 210 -9.96 -14.14 14.01
C ARG A 210 -11.42 -13.76 14.28
N ALA A 211 -12.23 -14.67 14.83
CA ALA A 211 -13.65 -14.45 15.04
C ALA A 211 -13.90 -13.19 15.88
N GLY A 212 -14.75 -12.30 15.37
CA GLY A 212 -15.08 -11.03 16.02
C GLY A 212 -14.09 -9.87 15.75
N SER A 213 -13.06 -10.08 14.93
CA SER A 213 -12.22 -8.98 14.43
C SER A 213 -13.07 -7.96 13.66
N GLY A 214 -12.74 -6.68 13.73
CA GLY A 214 -13.51 -5.65 13.05
C GLY A 214 -13.21 -5.57 11.57
N LEU A 215 -14.25 -5.61 10.74
CA LEU A 215 -14.19 -5.33 9.32
C LEU A 215 -14.94 -4.04 9.00
N MET A 216 -14.44 -3.36 7.99
CA MET A 216 -15.14 -2.32 7.27
C MET A 216 -15.44 -2.85 5.88
N GLU A 217 -16.71 -2.98 5.55
CA GLU A 217 -17.17 -3.32 4.20
C GLU A 217 -17.47 -2.02 3.45
N ILE A 218 -16.86 -1.88 2.28
CA ILE A 218 -16.97 -0.73 1.38
C ILE A 218 -17.57 -1.25 0.07
N VAL A 219 -18.77 -0.77 -0.26
CA VAL A 219 -19.49 -1.18 -1.46
C VAL A 219 -19.47 -0.05 -2.48
N THR A 220 -19.00 -0.33 -3.69
CA THR A 220 -19.01 0.66 -4.79
C THR A 220 -20.31 0.58 -5.59
N GLU A 221 -20.68 1.71 -6.19
CA GLU A 221 -21.58 1.68 -7.34
C GLU A 221 -20.90 0.99 -8.53
N ALA A 222 -21.68 0.58 -9.51
CA ALA A 222 -21.19 -0.12 -10.70
C ALA A 222 -20.64 0.86 -11.77
N ASP A 223 -19.68 1.70 -11.40
CA ASP A 223 -19.14 2.79 -12.24
C ASP A 223 -17.91 2.38 -13.07
N MET A 224 -17.25 1.27 -12.72
CA MET A 224 -16.05 0.82 -13.42
C MET A 224 -16.41 0.09 -14.72
N ARG A 225 -15.56 0.27 -15.74
CA ARG A 225 -15.75 -0.23 -17.11
C ARG A 225 -14.64 -1.16 -17.62
N SER A 226 -13.56 -1.30 -16.87
CA SER A 226 -12.49 -2.22 -17.22
C SER A 226 -11.83 -2.84 -15.99
N PRO A 227 -11.19 -4.01 -16.13
CA PRO A 227 -10.37 -4.61 -15.07
C PRO A 227 -9.26 -3.68 -14.57
N GLU A 228 -8.68 -2.86 -15.45
CA GLU A 228 -7.63 -1.88 -15.10
C GLU A 228 -8.19 -0.78 -14.20
N GLN A 229 -9.40 -0.28 -14.47
CA GLN A 229 -10.07 0.68 -13.61
C GLN A 229 -10.35 0.10 -12.21
N ALA A 230 -10.79 -1.16 -12.14
CA ALA A 230 -10.97 -1.86 -10.86
C ALA A 230 -9.65 -1.98 -10.09
N ALA A 231 -8.54 -2.30 -10.77
CA ALA A 231 -7.23 -2.36 -10.14
C ALA A 231 -6.74 -0.99 -9.64
N SER A 232 -6.92 0.07 -10.44
CA SER A 232 -6.58 1.44 -10.02
C SER A 232 -7.40 1.88 -8.81
N PHE A 233 -8.69 1.53 -8.76
CA PHE A 233 -9.55 1.79 -7.59
C PHE A 233 -9.03 1.09 -6.34
N ILE A 234 -8.76 -0.22 -6.40
CA ILE A 234 -8.26 -0.96 -5.24
C ILE A 234 -6.91 -0.42 -4.76
N LYS A 235 -5.97 -0.15 -5.67
CA LYS A 235 -4.67 0.44 -5.30
C LYS A 235 -4.82 1.80 -4.60
N LYS A 236 -5.71 2.66 -5.12
CA LYS A 236 -5.98 3.96 -4.50
C LYS A 236 -6.64 3.80 -3.13
N LEU A 237 -7.59 2.88 -2.99
CA LEU A 237 -8.22 2.58 -1.70
C LEU A 237 -7.19 2.02 -0.69
N GLN A 238 -6.30 1.12 -1.10
CA GLN A 238 -5.20 0.61 -0.25
C GLN A 238 -4.33 1.75 0.26
N SER A 239 -3.92 2.66 -0.63
CA SER A 239 -3.11 3.84 -0.27
C SER A 239 -3.83 4.72 0.77
N ILE A 240 -5.12 4.98 0.60
CA ILE A 240 -5.93 5.75 1.55
C ILE A 240 -6.02 5.03 2.90
N LEU A 241 -6.35 3.73 2.92
CA LEU A 241 -6.53 2.98 4.16
C LEU A 241 -5.24 2.88 4.98
N ARG A 242 -4.10 2.66 4.30
CA ARG A 242 -2.77 2.64 4.94
C ARG A 242 -2.41 3.99 5.52
N ARG A 243 -2.61 5.06 4.75
CA ARG A 243 -2.35 6.44 5.17
C ARG A 243 -3.15 6.84 6.42
N LEU A 244 -4.38 6.37 6.52
CA LEU A 244 -5.24 6.61 7.69
C LEU A 244 -4.89 5.73 8.90
N GLY A 245 -4.02 4.73 8.71
CA GLY A 245 -3.80 3.66 9.69
C GLY A 245 -5.06 2.84 9.96
N ALA A 246 -6.03 2.84 9.04
CA ALA A 246 -7.31 2.17 9.20
C ALA A 246 -7.23 0.66 8.93
N SER A 247 -6.38 0.26 7.97
CA SER A 247 -6.11 -1.13 7.62
C SER A 247 -4.73 -1.25 6.98
N ASP A 248 -4.11 -2.43 7.05
CA ASP A 248 -2.91 -2.72 6.27
C ASP A 248 -3.24 -2.86 4.77
N GLY A 249 -4.51 -3.12 4.42
CA GLY A 249 -4.98 -3.18 3.04
C GLY A 249 -4.29 -4.27 2.20
N ASP A 250 -3.65 -5.24 2.83
CA ASP A 250 -2.90 -6.31 2.20
C ASP A 250 -3.85 -7.46 1.84
N MET A 251 -3.99 -7.72 0.54
CA MET A 251 -4.85 -8.79 0.02
C MET A 251 -4.22 -10.18 0.18
N GLU A 252 -2.89 -10.27 0.11
CA GLU A 252 -2.17 -11.56 0.22
C GLU A 252 -2.21 -12.08 1.65
N LYS A 253 -2.10 -11.18 2.63
CA LYS A 253 -2.26 -11.49 4.06
C LYS A 253 -3.73 -11.61 4.50
N GLY A 254 -4.68 -11.29 3.62
CA GLY A 254 -6.12 -11.37 3.88
C GLY A 254 -6.70 -10.24 4.73
N SER A 255 -5.92 -9.19 5.01
CA SER A 255 -6.42 -7.97 5.68
C SER A 255 -7.31 -7.11 4.78
N MET A 256 -7.30 -7.37 3.47
CA MET A 256 -8.28 -6.87 2.51
C MET A 256 -8.78 -8.02 1.64
N ARG A 257 -10.09 -8.12 1.45
CA ARG A 257 -10.74 -9.09 0.56
C ARG A 257 -11.65 -8.35 -0.40
N VAL A 258 -11.71 -8.81 -1.64
CA VAL A 258 -12.55 -8.20 -2.68
C VAL A 258 -13.40 -9.26 -3.33
N ASP A 259 -14.70 -9.02 -3.33
CA ASP A 259 -15.66 -9.70 -4.18
C ASP A 259 -16.04 -8.76 -5.32
N ALA A 260 -16.06 -9.28 -6.55
CA ALA A 260 -16.25 -8.48 -7.75
C ALA A 260 -17.54 -8.87 -8.46
N ASN A 261 -18.39 -7.88 -8.73
CA ASN A 261 -19.60 -8.02 -9.51
C ASN A 261 -19.34 -7.53 -10.93
N VAL A 262 -19.61 -8.38 -11.93
CA VAL A 262 -19.41 -8.06 -13.34
C VAL A 262 -20.68 -8.33 -14.15
N SER A 263 -20.99 -7.41 -15.05
CA SER A 263 -21.97 -7.60 -16.12
C SER A 263 -21.44 -6.96 -17.41
N ILE A 264 -22.09 -7.25 -18.52
CA ILE A 264 -21.80 -6.62 -19.82
C ILE A 264 -23.10 -6.19 -20.49
N HIS A 265 -23.00 -5.32 -21.47
CA HIS A 265 -24.11 -5.04 -22.39
C HIS A 265 -23.61 -4.46 -23.70
N ARG A 266 -24.46 -4.42 -24.72
CA ARG A 266 -24.20 -3.60 -25.90
C ARG A 266 -24.58 -2.16 -25.56
N VAL A 267 -23.80 -1.21 -26.05
CA VAL A 267 -24.08 0.21 -25.81
C VAL A 267 -25.50 0.54 -26.26
N GLY A 268 -26.30 1.11 -25.34
CA GLY A 268 -27.72 1.42 -25.58
C GLY A 268 -28.72 0.29 -25.27
N THR A 269 -28.28 -0.89 -24.82
CA THR A 269 -29.16 -1.99 -24.37
C THR A 269 -29.18 -2.12 -22.84
N PRO A 270 -30.20 -2.77 -22.24
CA PRO A 270 -30.18 -3.12 -20.82
C PRO A 270 -28.98 -3.99 -20.43
N TYR A 271 -28.63 -3.98 -19.15
CA TYR A 271 -27.56 -4.81 -18.60
C TYR A 271 -27.89 -6.28 -18.66
N ALA A 272 -26.89 -7.10 -19.01
CA ALA A 272 -27.01 -8.55 -18.96
C ALA A 272 -26.98 -9.09 -17.52
N THR A 273 -27.12 -10.40 -17.38
CA THR A 273 -27.00 -11.09 -16.09
C THR A 273 -25.72 -10.69 -15.36
N ARG A 274 -25.85 -10.38 -14.07
CA ARG A 274 -24.74 -10.12 -13.15
C ARG A 274 -24.10 -11.43 -12.69
N CYS A 275 -22.78 -11.49 -12.72
CA CYS A 275 -22.00 -12.55 -12.09
C CYS A 275 -21.20 -11.98 -10.92
N GLU A 276 -21.17 -12.70 -9.81
CA GLU A 276 -20.36 -12.38 -8.62
C GLU A 276 -19.16 -13.31 -8.55
N ILE A 277 -17.96 -12.78 -8.44
CA ILE A 277 -16.71 -13.53 -8.29
C ILE A 277 -16.19 -13.32 -6.88
N LYS A 278 -16.06 -14.40 -6.11
CA LYS A 278 -15.63 -14.35 -4.70
C LYS A 278 -14.16 -14.70 -4.48
N ASN A 279 -13.64 -14.27 -3.33
CA ASN A 279 -12.32 -14.64 -2.79
C ASN A 279 -11.14 -14.23 -3.68
N LEU A 280 -11.15 -12.99 -4.19
CA LEU A 280 -10.03 -12.47 -4.98
C LEU A 280 -8.94 -11.94 -4.04
N ASN A 281 -7.86 -12.72 -3.88
CA ASN A 281 -6.78 -12.44 -2.91
C ASN A 281 -5.64 -11.59 -3.48
N SER A 282 -5.73 -11.12 -4.72
CA SER A 282 -4.73 -10.24 -5.33
C SER A 282 -5.37 -9.35 -6.38
N VAL A 283 -4.86 -8.11 -6.51
CA VAL A 283 -5.25 -7.19 -7.58
C VAL A 283 -5.04 -7.83 -8.95
N ARG A 284 -3.93 -8.56 -9.15
CA ARG A 284 -3.64 -9.24 -10.42
C ARG A 284 -4.67 -10.32 -10.73
N PHE A 285 -5.05 -11.10 -9.73
CA PHE A 285 -6.04 -12.16 -9.88
C PHE A 285 -7.45 -11.61 -10.10
N MET A 286 -7.80 -10.51 -9.43
CA MET A 286 -9.04 -9.78 -9.70
C MET A 286 -9.11 -9.32 -11.16
N GLN A 287 -8.04 -8.73 -11.70
CA GLN A 287 -8.01 -8.30 -13.09
C GLN A 287 -8.21 -9.48 -14.06
N GLN A 288 -7.51 -10.58 -13.82
CA GLN A 288 -7.64 -11.80 -14.64
C GLN A 288 -9.03 -12.41 -14.56
N ALA A 289 -9.62 -12.45 -13.36
CA ALA A 289 -10.97 -12.99 -13.16
C ALA A 289 -12.03 -12.14 -13.87
N LEU A 290 -11.96 -10.81 -13.73
CA LEU A 290 -12.84 -9.87 -14.41
C LEU A 290 -12.70 -9.95 -15.94
N ASP A 291 -11.47 -10.06 -16.43
CA ASP A 291 -11.18 -10.18 -17.86
C ASP A 291 -11.68 -11.52 -18.45
N TYR A 292 -11.53 -12.61 -17.68
CA TYR A 292 -12.08 -13.91 -18.06
C TYR A 292 -13.62 -13.86 -18.11
N GLU A 293 -14.28 -13.31 -17.09
CA GLU A 293 -15.74 -13.29 -17.03
C GLU A 293 -16.38 -12.37 -18.04
N ARG A 294 -15.81 -11.19 -18.32
CA ARG A 294 -16.34 -10.35 -19.41
C ARG A 294 -16.28 -11.08 -20.75
N ARG A 295 -15.19 -11.81 -21.03
CA ARG A 295 -15.04 -12.58 -22.28
C ARG A 295 -15.98 -13.77 -22.33
N ARG A 296 -16.17 -14.48 -21.22
CA ARG A 296 -17.16 -15.56 -21.10
C ARG A 296 -18.58 -15.05 -21.38
N HIS A 297 -18.95 -13.91 -20.80
CA HIS A 297 -20.26 -13.30 -21.07
C HIS A 297 -20.40 -12.92 -22.54
N VAL A 298 -19.41 -12.23 -23.13
CA VAL A 298 -19.48 -11.83 -24.54
C VAL A 298 -19.59 -13.04 -25.44
N TRP A 299 -18.77 -14.08 -25.22
CA TRP A 299 -18.83 -15.31 -25.98
C TRP A 299 -20.23 -15.95 -25.91
N HIS A 300 -20.82 -16.03 -24.71
CA HIS A 300 -22.16 -16.58 -24.54
C HIS A 300 -23.19 -15.81 -25.36
N TYR A 301 -23.27 -14.50 -25.22
CA TYR A 301 -24.28 -13.69 -25.94
C TYR A 301 -24.00 -13.56 -27.44
N MET A 302 -22.76 -13.79 -27.90
CA MET A 302 -22.47 -13.89 -29.33
C MET A 302 -22.98 -15.20 -29.93
N ASN A 303 -22.95 -16.30 -29.18
CA ASN A 303 -23.38 -17.62 -29.67
C ASN A 303 -24.86 -17.91 -29.36
N SER A 304 -25.41 -17.31 -28.30
CA SER A 304 -26.78 -17.52 -27.81
C SER A 304 -27.42 -16.18 -27.41
N PRO A 305 -27.71 -15.28 -28.37
CA PRO A 305 -28.14 -13.90 -28.08
C PRO A 305 -29.45 -13.81 -27.31
N ASP A 306 -30.37 -14.75 -27.51
CA ASP A 306 -31.70 -14.74 -26.90
C ASP A 306 -31.77 -15.51 -25.57
N LEU A 307 -30.68 -16.16 -25.16
CA LEU A 307 -30.63 -16.95 -23.94
C LEU A 307 -29.83 -16.19 -22.87
N PRO A 308 -30.46 -15.71 -21.79
CA PRO A 308 -29.73 -15.07 -20.71
C PRO A 308 -28.80 -16.07 -20.02
N LEU A 309 -27.66 -15.58 -19.53
CA LEU A 309 -26.84 -16.37 -18.60
C LEU A 309 -27.57 -16.58 -17.29
N ASP A 310 -27.34 -17.72 -16.65
CA ASP A 310 -27.76 -17.94 -15.27
C ASP A 310 -26.96 -17.03 -14.32
N GLN A 311 -27.62 -16.55 -13.29
CA GLN A 311 -26.97 -15.76 -12.25
C GLN A 311 -26.25 -16.72 -11.28
N GLU A 312 -24.94 -16.55 -11.16
CA GLU A 312 -24.08 -17.44 -10.40
C GLU A 312 -23.16 -16.66 -9.48
N THR A 313 -22.81 -17.31 -8.35
CA THR A 313 -21.63 -16.94 -7.57
C THR A 313 -20.50 -17.88 -8.00
N ARG A 314 -19.38 -17.32 -8.43
CA ARG A 314 -18.23 -18.05 -8.98
C ARG A 314 -16.97 -17.83 -8.15
N GLY A 315 -16.06 -18.80 -8.20
CA GLY A 315 -14.72 -18.71 -7.64
C GLY A 315 -13.68 -18.58 -8.74
N PHE A 316 -12.49 -18.08 -8.41
CA PHE A 316 -11.36 -17.97 -9.35
C PHE A 316 -10.30 -19.03 -9.05
N ASN A 317 -9.81 -19.70 -10.09
CA ASN A 317 -8.70 -20.65 -9.98
C ASN A 317 -7.41 -19.99 -10.49
N GLU A 318 -6.50 -19.68 -9.58
CA GLU A 318 -5.27 -18.93 -9.87
C GLU A 318 -4.30 -19.66 -10.81
N VAL A 319 -4.31 -21.00 -10.80
CA VAL A 319 -3.41 -21.83 -11.61
C VAL A 319 -3.84 -21.84 -13.07
N SER A 320 -5.14 -22.06 -13.31
CA SER A 320 -5.70 -22.09 -14.66
C SER A 320 -6.04 -20.70 -15.19
N GLY A 321 -6.28 -19.73 -14.30
CA GLY A 321 -6.77 -18.40 -14.65
C GLY A 321 -8.22 -18.39 -15.13
N THR A 322 -9.04 -19.34 -14.69
CA THR A 322 -10.46 -19.46 -15.07
C THR A 322 -11.37 -19.31 -13.85
N THR A 323 -12.65 -19.01 -14.09
CA THR A 323 -13.68 -19.03 -13.05
C THR A 323 -14.46 -20.35 -13.07
N HIS A 324 -14.98 -20.76 -11.92
CA HIS A 324 -15.84 -21.95 -11.77
C HIS A 324 -17.06 -21.64 -10.91
N THR A 325 -18.19 -22.29 -11.18
CA THR A 325 -19.43 -22.09 -10.41
C THR A 325 -19.24 -22.61 -8.98
N LEU A 326 -19.60 -21.80 -7.98
CA LEU A 326 -19.68 -22.21 -6.58
C LEU A 326 -21.12 -22.56 -6.21
N ARG A 327 -22.06 -21.68 -6.57
CA ARG A 327 -23.50 -21.85 -6.34
C ARG A 327 -24.33 -21.09 -7.37
N THR A 328 -25.56 -21.54 -7.62
CA THR A 328 -26.55 -20.92 -8.50
C THR A 328 -27.60 -20.14 -7.69
N LYS A 329 -28.37 -19.26 -8.35
CA LYS A 329 -29.35 -18.36 -7.70
C LYS A 329 -30.50 -19.06 -6.96
N GLU A 330 -30.81 -20.31 -7.29
CA GLU A 330 -31.88 -21.07 -6.60
C GLU A 330 -31.58 -21.27 -5.10
N ASP A 331 -30.33 -21.07 -4.67
CA ASP A 331 -29.86 -21.16 -3.28
C ASP A 331 -29.74 -19.78 -2.58
N ALA A 332 -30.45 -18.74 -3.01
CA ALA A 332 -30.37 -17.42 -2.36
C ALA A 332 -30.79 -17.52 -0.88
N GLU A 333 -29.80 -17.48 0.02
CA GLU A 333 -30.02 -17.64 1.45
C GLU A 333 -30.80 -16.45 2.02
N ASP A 334 -31.95 -16.73 2.64
CA ASP A 334 -32.64 -15.75 3.48
C ASP A 334 -31.86 -15.58 4.79
N TYR A 335 -31.00 -14.55 4.82
CA TYR A 335 -30.19 -14.19 5.97
C TYR A 335 -31.00 -13.64 7.16
N ARG A 336 -32.33 -13.42 7.03
CA ARG A 336 -33.22 -12.97 8.10
C ARG A 336 -32.63 -11.82 8.93
N TYR A 337 -32.30 -10.72 8.26
CA TYR A 337 -31.73 -9.54 8.90
C TYR A 337 -32.69 -8.97 9.95
N MET A 338 -32.20 -8.76 11.18
CA MET A 338 -32.95 -8.08 12.23
C MET A 338 -32.05 -7.09 12.98
N PRO A 339 -32.59 -5.97 13.49
CA PRO A 339 -31.85 -5.09 14.39
C PRO A 339 -31.31 -5.85 15.61
N ASP A 340 -30.05 -5.62 15.99
CA ASP A 340 -29.47 -6.26 17.17
C ASP A 340 -30.00 -5.58 18.45
N PRO A 341 -30.78 -6.27 19.30
CA PRO A 341 -31.36 -5.68 20.50
C PRO A 341 -30.32 -5.40 21.60
N ASN A 342 -29.14 -6.02 21.52
CA ASN A 342 -28.09 -5.89 22.53
C ASN A 342 -27.19 -4.67 22.32
N LEU A 343 -27.26 -4.03 21.14
CA LEU A 343 -26.45 -2.88 20.79
C LEU A 343 -27.32 -1.64 20.61
N PRO A 344 -27.12 -0.58 21.43
CA PRO A 344 -27.83 0.67 21.21
C PRO A 344 -27.35 1.34 19.90
N PRO A 345 -28.18 2.20 19.29
CA PRO A 345 -27.79 3.00 18.14
C PRO A 345 -26.56 3.85 18.44
N VAL A 346 -25.62 3.88 17.50
CA VAL A 346 -24.46 4.79 17.54
C VAL A 346 -24.93 6.15 17.06
N THR A 347 -24.80 7.17 17.92
CA THR A 347 -25.11 8.56 17.56
C THR A 347 -23.83 9.34 17.42
N ILE A 348 -23.64 10.00 16.28
CA ILE A 348 -22.41 10.69 15.92
C ILE A 348 -22.65 12.19 15.97
N ALA A 349 -21.99 12.86 16.91
CA ALA A 349 -22.10 14.31 17.05
C ALA A 349 -21.32 15.04 15.93
N GLU A 350 -21.88 16.12 15.41
CA GLU A 350 -21.24 16.93 14.37
C GLU A 350 -19.90 17.51 14.83
N SER A 351 -19.81 17.92 16.11
CA SER A 351 -18.56 18.40 16.71
C SER A 351 -17.46 17.31 16.73
N TYR A 352 -17.85 16.04 16.87
CA TYR A 352 -16.93 14.91 16.80
C TYR A 352 -16.40 14.71 15.39
N LEU A 353 -17.27 14.81 14.38
CA LEU A 353 -16.86 14.74 12.98
C LEU A 353 -15.93 15.89 12.59
N ALA A 354 -16.22 17.11 13.04
CA ALA A 354 -15.36 18.27 12.82
C ALA A 354 -13.96 18.08 13.45
N MET A 355 -13.88 17.47 14.63
CA MET A 355 -12.61 17.10 15.26
C MET A 355 -11.87 16.05 14.42
N LEU A 356 -12.54 14.95 14.03
CA LEU A 356 -11.93 13.91 13.22
C LEU A 356 -11.41 14.44 11.88
N ALA A 357 -12.16 15.32 11.22
CA ALA A 357 -11.79 15.91 9.93
C ALA A 357 -10.53 16.78 10.01
N LYS A 358 -10.31 17.48 11.14
CA LYS A 358 -9.09 18.28 11.37
C LYS A 358 -7.85 17.40 11.56
N ASP A 359 -8.04 16.21 12.13
CA ASP A 359 -6.96 15.25 12.40
C ASP A 359 -6.73 14.27 11.24
N LEU A 360 -7.36 14.46 10.09
CA LEU A 360 -7.12 13.61 8.92
C LEU A 360 -5.75 13.93 8.31
N PRO A 361 -4.91 12.91 8.08
CA PRO A 361 -3.66 13.12 7.36
C PRO A 361 -3.94 13.53 5.92
N GLU A 362 -3.01 14.30 5.35
CA GLU A 362 -3.03 14.62 3.92
C GLU A 362 -2.99 13.32 3.09
N LEU A 363 -3.83 13.22 2.06
CA LEU A 363 -3.88 12.10 1.10
C LEU A 363 -3.03 12.40 -0.15
N LEU A 364 -2.71 11.35 -0.93
CA LEU A 364 -1.83 11.44 -2.11
C LEU A 364 -2.22 12.54 -3.11
N ASP A 365 -3.50 12.69 -3.46
CA ASP A 365 -3.91 13.71 -4.45
C ASP A 365 -3.75 15.14 -3.93
N ALA A 366 -3.94 15.35 -2.62
CA ALA A 366 -3.70 16.64 -1.99
C ALA A 366 -2.19 16.91 -1.93
N ALA A 367 -1.40 15.93 -1.51
CA ALA A 367 0.06 15.99 -1.48
C ALA A 367 0.65 16.28 -2.87
N ARG A 368 0.23 15.57 -3.93
CA ARG A 368 0.66 15.84 -5.32
C ARG A 368 0.43 17.29 -5.72
N ARG A 369 -0.80 17.80 -5.53
CA ARG A 369 -1.14 19.19 -5.86
C ARG A 369 -0.30 20.19 -5.08
N ARG A 370 -0.15 19.99 -3.77
CA ARG A 370 0.61 20.87 -2.89
C ARG A 370 2.10 20.86 -3.24
N LEU A 371 2.71 19.68 -3.36
CA LEU A 371 4.13 19.53 -3.64
C LEU A 371 4.50 20.10 -5.03
N THR A 372 3.68 19.86 -6.05
CA THR A 372 3.88 20.46 -7.37
C THR A 372 3.75 21.98 -7.33
N ALA A 373 2.75 22.52 -6.63
CA ALA A 373 2.56 23.97 -6.53
C ALA A 373 3.67 24.68 -5.73
N GLN A 374 4.10 24.07 -4.61
CA GLN A 374 5.04 24.68 -3.67
C GLN A 374 6.50 24.48 -4.06
N TYR A 375 6.87 23.31 -4.58
CA TYR A 375 8.26 22.95 -4.85
C TYR A 375 8.56 22.77 -6.34
N GLY A 376 7.54 22.85 -7.21
CA GLY A 376 7.69 22.71 -8.66
C GLY A 376 8.03 21.29 -9.13
N ILE A 377 7.90 20.27 -8.27
CA ILE A 377 8.20 18.88 -8.63
C ILE A 377 7.07 18.27 -9.47
N THR A 378 7.38 17.23 -10.25
CA THR A 378 6.36 16.59 -11.10
C THR A 378 5.38 15.74 -10.27
N PRO A 379 4.15 15.47 -10.74
CA PRO A 379 3.24 14.57 -10.04
C PRO A 379 3.80 13.15 -9.83
N THR A 380 4.60 12.66 -10.78
CA THR A 380 5.30 11.36 -10.69
C THR A 380 6.37 11.36 -9.61
N ASP A 381 7.12 12.46 -9.48
CA ASP A 381 8.11 12.59 -8.41
C ASP A 381 7.43 12.64 -7.03
N ALA A 382 6.33 13.38 -6.91
CA ALA A 382 5.54 13.44 -5.68
C ALA A 382 4.98 12.07 -5.27
N GLU A 383 4.54 11.25 -6.24
CA GLU A 383 4.13 9.87 -5.98
C GLU A 383 5.32 8.98 -5.59
N THR A 384 6.49 9.20 -6.19
CA THR A 384 7.70 8.46 -5.79
C THR A 384 8.06 8.77 -4.34
N LEU A 385 8.04 10.05 -3.94
CA LEU A 385 8.25 10.46 -2.54
C LEU A 385 7.21 9.86 -1.60
N TRP A 386 5.94 9.80 -2.02
CA TRP A 386 4.88 9.13 -1.26
C TRP A 386 5.18 7.64 -1.07
N ASN A 387 5.59 6.95 -2.12
CA ASN A 387 5.87 5.52 -2.10
C ASN A 387 7.22 5.15 -1.45
N MET A 388 8.05 6.12 -1.08
CA MET A 388 9.24 5.86 -0.25
C MET A 388 8.85 5.27 1.11
N ASP A 389 7.70 5.68 1.63
CA ASP A 389 7.05 5.10 2.80
C ASP A 389 5.53 5.09 2.59
N GLU A 390 5.04 3.95 2.10
CA GLU A 390 3.61 3.74 1.85
C GLU A 390 2.74 3.80 3.12
N ILE A 391 3.33 3.74 4.31
CA ILE A 391 2.60 3.58 5.57
C ILE A 391 2.37 4.95 6.24
N ASN A 392 3.44 5.68 6.55
CA ASN A 392 3.36 6.92 7.34
C ASN A 392 3.67 8.18 6.53
N GLY A 393 3.96 8.05 5.23
CA GLY A 393 4.32 9.18 4.35
C GLY A 393 5.54 9.94 4.82
N GLU A 394 6.46 9.29 5.54
CA GLU A 394 7.70 9.89 6.02
C GLU A 394 8.59 10.36 4.88
N GLY A 395 8.46 9.79 3.67
CA GLY A 395 9.18 10.25 2.49
C GLY A 395 8.88 11.70 2.12
N ILE A 396 7.63 12.16 2.31
CA ILE A 396 7.26 13.57 2.08
C ILE A 396 7.84 14.45 3.19
N THR A 397 7.66 14.04 4.44
CA THR A 397 8.23 14.77 5.60
C THR A 397 9.75 14.89 5.46
N TYR A 398 10.41 13.82 5.03
CA TYR A 398 11.85 13.78 4.76
C TYR A 398 12.24 14.78 3.68
N PHE A 399 11.55 14.76 2.54
CA PHE A 399 11.77 15.73 1.46
C PHE A 399 11.60 17.17 1.94
N GLU A 400 10.54 17.46 2.69
CA GLU A 400 10.27 18.80 3.22
C GLU A 400 11.34 19.24 4.23
N GLN A 401 11.81 18.35 5.10
CA GLN A 401 12.93 18.62 6.00
C GLN A 401 14.23 18.92 5.24
N VAL A 402 14.49 18.19 4.15
CA VAL A 402 15.65 18.47 3.29
C VAL A 402 15.54 19.87 2.67
N VAL A 403 14.38 20.24 2.14
CA VAL A 403 14.18 21.51 1.43
C VAL A 403 14.11 22.71 2.37
N CYS A 404 13.25 22.64 3.38
CA CYS A 404 12.96 23.73 4.30
C CYS A 404 13.98 23.84 5.44
N GLY A 405 14.66 22.76 5.79
CA GLY A 405 15.46 22.68 7.01
C GLY A 405 14.62 22.27 8.23
N SER A 406 15.33 21.98 9.31
CA SER A 406 14.72 21.58 10.59
C SER A 406 14.73 22.72 11.62
N ILE A 407 15.41 23.82 11.31
CA ILE A 407 15.57 24.99 12.19
C ILE A 407 15.00 26.23 11.48
N GLU A 408 14.30 27.05 12.24
CA GLU A 408 13.72 28.30 11.73
C GLU A 408 14.83 29.28 11.27
N GLY A 409 14.67 29.85 10.08
CA GLY A 409 15.64 30.78 9.48
C GLY A 409 16.68 30.13 8.56
N GLU A 410 16.68 28.81 8.42
CA GLU A 410 17.52 28.16 7.42
C GLU A 410 17.07 28.49 5.97
N ARG A 411 18.04 28.61 5.05
CA ARG A 411 17.77 28.88 3.62
C ARG A 411 17.00 27.72 2.97
N THR A 412 15.93 28.01 2.26
CA THR A 412 15.22 27.01 1.45
C THR A 412 16.08 26.56 0.26
N LEU A 413 16.20 25.25 0.05
CA LEU A 413 16.90 24.67 -1.11
C LEU A 413 15.98 24.55 -2.34
N ASP A 414 16.55 24.33 -3.52
CA ASP A 414 15.77 24.07 -4.72
C ASP A 414 15.03 22.73 -4.62
N GLY A 415 13.70 22.79 -4.56
CA GLY A 415 12.84 21.61 -4.40
C GLY A 415 12.96 20.59 -5.53
N LYS A 416 13.18 21.02 -6.78
CA LYS A 416 13.37 20.11 -7.92
C LYS A 416 14.70 19.38 -7.81
N LYS A 417 15.78 20.09 -7.46
CA LYS A 417 17.08 19.46 -7.25
C LYS A 417 17.02 18.49 -6.08
N ALA A 418 16.48 18.90 -4.93
CA ALA A 418 16.36 18.04 -3.77
C ALA A 418 15.56 16.76 -4.09
N CYS A 419 14.43 16.92 -4.78
CA CYS A 419 13.61 15.78 -5.19
C CYS A 419 14.38 14.83 -6.09
N ASN A 420 15.04 15.33 -7.15
CA ASN A 420 15.86 14.50 -8.04
C ASN A 420 16.97 13.74 -7.31
N TRP A 421 17.63 14.38 -6.34
CA TRP A 421 18.66 13.71 -5.54
C TRP A 421 18.09 12.61 -4.66
N ILE A 422 16.91 12.81 -4.09
CA ILE A 422 16.25 11.82 -3.26
C ILE A 422 15.75 10.66 -4.13
N THR A 423 14.94 10.95 -5.16
CA THR A 423 14.25 9.93 -5.96
C THR A 423 15.18 9.16 -6.91
N HIS A 424 16.20 9.81 -7.48
CA HIS A 424 17.10 9.16 -8.43
C HIS A 424 18.44 8.75 -7.83
N GLU A 425 19.07 9.59 -7.03
CA GLU A 425 20.42 9.29 -6.52
C GLU A 425 20.39 8.46 -5.23
N LEU A 426 19.60 8.86 -4.23
CA LEU A 426 19.50 8.11 -2.97
C LEU A 426 18.77 6.77 -3.18
N LEU A 427 17.54 6.80 -3.68
CA LEU A 427 16.79 5.56 -3.93
C LEU A 427 17.49 4.66 -4.97
N GLY A 428 18.09 5.26 -6.02
CA GLY A 428 18.85 4.50 -7.01
C GLY A 428 20.04 3.75 -6.41
N GLN A 429 20.77 4.37 -5.47
CA GLN A 429 21.88 3.72 -4.79
C GLN A 429 21.44 2.66 -3.78
N LEU A 430 20.32 2.87 -3.08
CA LEU A 430 19.74 1.86 -2.18
C LEU A 430 19.24 0.65 -2.97
N ALA A 431 18.55 0.88 -4.09
CA ALA A 431 18.06 -0.17 -4.97
C ALA A 431 19.19 -1.04 -5.54
N GLN A 432 20.31 -0.44 -5.93
CA GLN A 432 21.51 -1.17 -6.39
C GLN A 432 22.09 -2.11 -5.31
N ARG A 433 21.79 -1.87 -4.04
CA ARG A 433 22.23 -2.67 -2.89
C ARG A 433 21.16 -3.66 -2.41
N GLY A 434 19.95 -3.61 -2.97
CA GLY A 434 18.80 -4.33 -2.45
C GLY A 434 18.34 -3.83 -1.07
N GLU A 435 18.67 -2.58 -0.72
CA GLU A 435 18.27 -1.95 0.54
C GLU A 435 16.95 -1.18 0.35
N VAL A 436 16.08 -1.21 1.37
CA VAL A 436 14.86 -0.41 1.43
C VAL A 436 15.18 0.91 2.14
N TRP A 437 14.55 1.99 1.70
CA TRP A 437 14.72 3.29 2.35
C TRP A 437 14.15 3.28 3.78
N HIS A 438 14.88 3.92 4.68
CA HIS A 438 14.45 4.19 6.05
C HIS A 438 15.02 5.54 6.48
N ILE A 439 14.28 6.31 7.28
CA ILE A 439 14.67 7.66 7.71
C ILE A 439 16.02 7.69 8.45
N GLU A 440 16.36 6.61 9.15
CA GLU A 440 17.62 6.47 9.90
C GLU A 440 18.80 6.09 9.02
N ARG A 441 18.58 5.54 7.82
CA ARG A 441 19.67 5.11 6.92
C ARG A 441 20.44 6.30 6.39
N PHE A 442 19.74 7.41 6.11
CA PHE A 442 20.36 8.64 5.66
C PHE A 442 19.50 9.84 6.07
N HIS A 443 19.78 10.41 7.24
CA HIS A 443 18.99 11.50 7.82
C HIS A 443 18.84 12.72 6.88
N ALA A 444 17.68 13.38 6.97
CA ALA A 444 17.34 14.54 6.15
C ALA A 444 18.37 15.69 6.31
N THR A 445 18.91 15.87 7.52
CA THR A 445 19.95 16.87 7.81
C THR A 445 21.23 16.65 7.00
N ARG A 446 21.68 15.39 6.83
CA ARG A 446 22.86 15.08 6.02
C ARG A 446 22.59 15.23 4.53
N MET A 447 21.39 14.87 4.07
CA MET A 447 20.99 15.11 2.68
C MET A 447 20.97 16.61 2.37
N ARG A 448 20.43 17.40 3.28
CA ARG A 448 20.42 18.85 3.18
C ARG A 448 21.84 19.43 3.11
N GLU A 449 22.74 19.00 3.99
CA GLU A 449 24.14 19.42 3.99
C GLU A 449 24.84 19.09 2.66
N LEU A 450 24.62 17.88 2.13
CA LEU A 450 25.15 17.48 0.83
C LEU A 450 24.67 18.41 -0.29
N LEU A 451 23.37 18.74 -0.30
CA LEU A 451 22.78 19.61 -1.31
C LEU A 451 23.24 21.07 -1.17
N GLN A 452 23.47 21.56 0.05
CA GLN A 452 24.05 22.88 0.29
C GLN A 452 25.44 22.98 -0.32
N LEU A 453 26.31 22.01 -0.07
CA LEU A 453 27.65 21.97 -0.68
C LEU A 453 27.60 21.97 -2.22
N ILE A 454 26.57 21.36 -2.81
CA ILE A 454 26.39 21.35 -4.27
C ILE A 454 25.84 22.69 -4.78
N GLU A 455 24.88 23.31 -4.08
CA GLU A 455 24.31 24.60 -4.47
C GLU A 455 25.30 25.76 -4.32
N ASP A 456 26.14 25.71 -3.29
CA ASP A 456 27.16 26.72 -3.01
C ASP A 456 28.40 26.54 -3.94
N GLY A 457 28.47 25.40 -4.64
CA GLY A 457 29.49 25.12 -5.65
C GLY A 457 30.75 24.46 -5.10
N ASP A 458 30.79 24.18 -3.79
CA ASP A 458 31.87 23.45 -3.12
C ASP A 458 31.98 22.00 -3.60
N LEU A 459 30.88 21.43 -4.09
CA LEU A 459 30.84 20.12 -4.75
C LEU A 459 30.17 20.20 -6.12
N THR A 460 30.73 19.47 -7.08
CA THR A 460 30.03 19.19 -8.33
C THR A 460 28.96 18.11 -8.10
N GLY A 461 27.97 18.02 -8.97
CA GLY A 461 26.99 16.94 -8.89
C GLY A 461 27.63 15.54 -8.97
N THR A 462 28.69 15.37 -9.77
CA THR A 462 29.42 14.09 -9.86
C THR A 462 30.15 13.76 -8.55
N ALA A 463 30.80 14.76 -7.94
CA ALA A 463 31.48 14.61 -6.67
C ALA A 463 30.49 14.28 -5.54
N GLY A 464 29.33 14.95 -5.52
CA GLY A 464 28.25 14.68 -4.57
C GLY A 464 27.73 13.24 -4.65
N LYS A 465 27.62 12.66 -5.85
CA LYS A 465 27.18 11.25 -6.01
C LYS A 465 28.17 10.27 -5.41
N ASN A 466 29.46 10.57 -5.57
CA ASN A 466 30.53 9.76 -4.99
C ASN A 466 30.57 9.89 -3.46
N LEU A 467 30.35 11.10 -2.94
CA LEU A 467 30.26 11.35 -1.50
C LEU A 467 29.04 10.62 -0.89
N LEU A 468 27.86 10.71 -1.52
CA LEU A 468 26.67 9.96 -1.11
C LEU A 468 26.95 8.46 -1.05
N ARG A 469 27.61 7.91 -2.08
CA ARG A 469 27.99 6.49 -2.12
C ARG A 469 28.92 6.11 -0.98
N HIS A 470 29.88 6.97 -0.66
CA HIS A 470 30.81 6.75 0.44
C HIS A 470 30.10 6.74 1.79
N ILE A 471 29.20 7.69 2.05
CA ILE A 471 28.48 7.77 3.33
C ILE A 471 27.55 6.56 3.49
N LEU A 472 26.84 6.16 2.43
CA LEU A 472 26.00 4.97 2.49
C LEU A 472 26.82 3.68 2.73
N ASN A 473 28.12 3.66 2.40
CA ASN A 473 29.01 2.54 2.71
C ASN A 473 29.60 2.62 4.13
N ASN A 474 29.58 3.80 4.74
CA ASN A 474 30.17 4.11 6.04
C ASN A 474 29.15 4.90 6.87
N ASP A 475 28.01 4.29 7.12
CA ASP A 475 26.85 4.89 7.78
C ASP A 475 27.14 5.38 9.21
N HIS A 476 28.19 4.85 9.85
CA HIS A 476 28.68 5.29 11.16
C HIS A 476 29.58 6.53 11.14
N ASP A 477 30.00 7.02 9.96
CA ASP A 477 30.84 8.21 9.91
C ASP A 477 29.99 9.45 10.21
N MET A 478 30.10 9.99 11.43
CA MET A 478 29.31 11.13 11.91
C MET A 478 29.97 12.49 11.64
N ARG A 479 31.09 12.53 10.91
CA ARG A 479 31.77 13.79 10.59
C ARG A 479 30.94 14.62 9.61
N ASP A 480 31.21 15.92 9.62
CA ASP A 480 30.69 16.90 8.67
C ASP A 480 31.12 16.52 7.23
N LEU A 481 30.18 16.63 6.29
CA LEU A 481 30.34 16.20 4.91
C LEU A 481 31.39 17.01 4.16
N SER A 482 31.62 18.27 4.51
CA SER A 482 32.70 19.08 3.94
C SER A 482 34.08 18.52 4.32
N THR A 483 34.21 17.94 5.52
CA THR A 483 35.46 17.32 5.98
C THR A 483 35.71 16.02 5.23
N VAL A 484 34.69 15.16 5.14
CA VAL A 484 34.78 13.90 4.39
C VAL A 484 35.05 14.16 2.90
N ALA A 485 34.39 15.18 2.31
CA ALA A 485 34.65 15.60 0.94
C ALA A 485 36.10 16.02 0.71
N ARG A 486 36.69 16.77 1.64
CA ARG A 486 38.08 17.23 1.54
C ARG A 486 39.07 16.07 1.62
N GLU A 487 38.86 15.13 2.53
CA GLU A 487 39.71 13.93 2.68
C GLU A 487 39.66 13.02 1.44
N LEU A 488 38.48 12.90 0.83
CA LEU A 488 38.30 12.13 -0.41
C LEU A 488 38.75 12.90 -1.67
N GLY A 489 39.21 14.14 -1.54
CA GLY A 489 39.61 14.99 -2.66
C GLY A 489 38.47 15.29 -3.63
N LEU A 490 37.24 15.44 -3.11
CA LEU A 490 36.02 15.64 -3.88
C LEU A 490 35.61 17.11 -4.01
N VAL A 491 36.25 18.02 -3.28
CA VAL A 491 35.98 19.47 -3.31
C VAL A 491 36.21 20.01 -4.73
N SER A 492 35.31 20.87 -5.19
CA SER A 492 35.39 21.53 -6.49
C SER A 492 36.71 22.28 -6.64
N GLN A 493 37.34 22.16 -7.81
CA GLN A 493 38.55 22.91 -8.09
C GLN A 493 38.29 24.41 -8.22
N SER A 494 39.24 25.20 -7.73
CA SER A 494 39.23 26.65 -7.90
C SER A 494 39.44 27.06 -9.37
N GLY A 495 39.12 28.31 -9.72
CA GLY A 495 39.22 28.80 -11.10
C GLY A 495 40.62 28.65 -11.71
N ASP A 496 41.66 28.87 -10.89
CA ASP A 496 43.06 28.80 -11.33
C ASP A 496 43.52 27.35 -11.55
N GLU A 497 43.19 26.45 -10.61
CA GLU A 497 43.46 25.00 -10.74
C GLU A 497 42.78 24.41 -11.97
N LEU A 498 41.52 24.79 -12.21
CA LEU A 498 40.77 24.35 -13.38
C LEU A 498 41.39 24.84 -14.69
N GLN A 499 41.94 26.06 -14.70
CA GLN A 499 42.62 26.63 -15.85
C GLN A 499 43.93 25.89 -16.17
N GLU A 500 44.71 25.51 -15.16
CA GLU A 500 45.91 24.67 -15.34
C GLU A 500 45.55 23.30 -15.90
N LEU A 501 44.48 22.68 -15.39
CA LEU A 501 44.01 21.38 -15.87
C LEU A 501 43.54 21.46 -17.33
N CYS A 502 42.86 22.55 -17.70
CA CYS A 502 42.47 22.81 -19.10
C CYS A 502 43.69 22.98 -20.02
N LYS A 503 44.74 23.69 -19.58
CA LYS A 503 46.00 23.82 -20.35
C LYS A 503 46.67 22.47 -20.57
N ALA A 504 46.76 21.64 -19.52
CA ALA A 504 47.33 20.30 -19.61
C ALA A 504 46.56 19.40 -20.60
N VAL A 505 45.23 19.48 -20.62
CA VAL A 505 44.41 18.74 -21.58
C VAL A 505 44.60 19.23 -23.02
N ILE A 506 44.75 20.54 -23.23
CA ILE A 506 45.05 21.13 -24.55
C ILE A 506 46.39 20.59 -25.09
N GLU A 507 47.42 20.50 -24.26
CA GLU A 507 48.73 19.94 -24.64
C GLU A 507 48.66 18.44 -24.93
N LYS A 508 47.84 17.70 -24.18
CA LYS A 508 47.67 16.24 -24.32
C LYS A 508 46.83 15.83 -25.54
N MET A 509 45.99 16.72 -26.07
CA MET A 509 45.05 16.43 -27.16
C MET A 509 45.12 17.45 -28.33
N PRO A 510 46.29 17.62 -28.99
CA PRO A 510 46.50 18.67 -29.99
C PRO A 510 45.66 18.49 -31.26
N LYS A 511 45.30 17.25 -31.63
CA LYS A 511 44.49 16.95 -32.82
C LYS A 511 43.04 17.42 -32.66
N GLU A 512 42.49 17.23 -31.47
CA GLU A 512 41.16 17.66 -31.08
C GLU A 512 41.08 19.17 -30.98
N VAL A 513 42.10 19.83 -30.40
CA VAL A 513 42.20 21.29 -30.35
C VAL A 513 42.23 21.89 -31.77
N ALA A 514 43.03 21.33 -32.68
CA ALA A 514 43.07 21.76 -34.08
C ALA A 514 41.71 21.57 -34.79
N SER A 515 40.94 20.56 -34.41
CA SER A 515 39.59 20.30 -34.96
C SER A 515 38.55 21.29 -34.42
N VAL A 516 38.62 21.66 -33.13
CA VAL A 516 37.77 22.71 -32.54
C VAL A 516 38.03 24.05 -33.22
N ARG A 517 39.30 24.40 -33.50
CA ARG A 517 39.66 25.62 -34.26
C ARG A 517 39.08 25.67 -35.66
N LYS A 518 38.86 24.51 -36.31
CA LYS A 518 38.19 24.41 -37.61
C LYS A 518 36.66 24.53 -37.52
N GLY A 519 36.12 24.96 -36.37
CA GLY A 519 34.69 25.18 -36.15
C GLY A 519 33.90 23.94 -35.73
N LYS A 520 34.55 22.80 -35.43
CA LYS A 520 33.83 21.59 -34.99
C LYS A 520 33.52 21.63 -33.50
N VAL A 521 32.45 22.34 -33.14
CA VAL A 521 31.98 22.55 -31.75
C VAL A 521 31.77 21.23 -30.99
N ASN A 522 31.34 20.16 -31.65
CA ASN A 522 31.14 18.85 -31.00
C ASN A 522 32.44 18.25 -30.42
N VAL A 523 33.62 18.60 -30.95
CA VAL A 523 34.92 18.11 -30.44
C VAL A 523 35.30 18.79 -29.12
N LEU A 524 34.77 19.98 -28.84
CA LEU A 524 34.97 20.67 -27.55
C LEU A 524 34.43 19.84 -26.39
N MET A 525 33.30 19.16 -26.57
CA MET A 525 32.72 18.29 -25.54
C MET A 525 33.60 17.09 -25.22
N ARG A 526 34.45 16.64 -26.15
CA ARG A 526 35.45 15.59 -25.92
C ARG A 526 36.59 16.10 -25.02
N LEU A 527 37.04 17.34 -25.22
CA LEU A 527 38.04 17.99 -24.35
C LEU A 527 37.48 18.22 -22.94
N VAL A 528 36.23 18.69 -22.82
CA VAL A 528 35.53 18.80 -21.53
C VAL A 528 35.45 17.43 -20.84
N GLY A 529 35.10 16.37 -21.58
CA GLY A 529 35.08 15.01 -21.04
C GLY A 529 36.45 14.54 -20.52
N GLN A 530 37.54 14.93 -21.18
CA GLN A 530 38.89 14.62 -20.71
C GLN A 530 39.28 15.41 -19.45
N VAL A 531 38.94 16.71 -19.36
CA VAL A 531 39.10 17.52 -18.14
C VAL A 531 38.32 16.90 -16.99
N MET A 532 37.08 16.45 -17.23
CA MET A 532 36.28 15.78 -16.22
C MET A 532 36.90 14.48 -15.72
N LYS A 533 37.52 13.71 -16.63
CA LYS A 533 38.20 12.47 -16.29
C LYS A 533 39.47 12.71 -15.48
N ASP A 534 40.29 13.67 -15.89
CA ASP A 534 41.57 13.98 -15.24
C ASP A 534 41.35 14.65 -13.87
N SER A 535 40.26 15.42 -13.69
CA SER A 535 39.82 15.96 -12.39
C SER A 535 39.03 14.96 -11.51
N LYS A 536 38.82 13.72 -11.95
CA LYS A 536 38.00 12.71 -11.24
C LYS A 536 36.59 13.21 -10.85
N GLY A 537 36.03 14.14 -11.63
CA GLY A 537 34.69 14.68 -11.39
C GLY A 537 34.64 15.95 -10.55
N THR A 538 35.77 16.50 -10.06
CA THR A 538 35.77 17.74 -9.25
C THR A 538 35.76 19.03 -10.07
N ALA A 539 36.01 18.95 -11.38
CA ALA A 539 35.87 20.09 -12.27
C ALA A 539 34.39 20.42 -12.56
N ASP A 540 34.03 21.70 -12.56
CA ASP A 540 32.73 22.14 -13.08
C ASP A 540 32.76 22.10 -14.62
N ALA A 541 31.93 21.26 -15.22
CA ALA A 541 31.89 21.06 -16.68
C ALA A 541 31.52 22.33 -17.46
N LYS A 542 30.68 23.21 -16.89
CA LYS A 542 30.27 24.47 -17.53
C LYS A 542 31.43 25.46 -17.51
N LYS A 543 32.08 25.63 -16.34
CA LYS A 543 33.27 26.48 -16.21
C LYS A 543 34.43 25.96 -17.07
N ALA A 544 34.65 24.64 -17.09
CA ALA A 544 35.67 24.01 -17.93
C ALA A 544 35.43 24.27 -19.42
N LYS A 545 34.17 24.17 -19.88
CA LYS A 545 33.79 24.50 -21.25
C LYS A 545 34.08 25.96 -21.58
N GLU A 546 33.73 26.89 -20.70
CA GLU A 546 33.99 28.33 -20.89
C GLU A 546 35.50 28.63 -20.95
N ILE A 547 36.28 28.06 -20.04
CA ILE A 547 37.75 28.22 -20.00
C ILE A 547 38.39 27.60 -21.24
N LEU A 548 38.02 26.36 -21.62
CA LEU A 548 38.54 25.71 -22.83
C LEU A 548 38.19 26.49 -24.10
N THR A 549 36.98 27.05 -24.18
CA THR A 549 36.58 27.88 -25.33
C THR A 549 37.49 29.11 -25.44
N LYS A 550 37.65 29.85 -24.34
CA LYS A 550 38.54 31.02 -24.28
C LYS A 550 39.99 30.67 -24.57
N LEU A 551 40.52 29.59 -23.99
CA LEU A 551 41.91 29.18 -24.21
C LEU A 551 42.12 28.74 -25.66
N VAL A 552 41.20 27.99 -26.27
CA VAL A 552 41.35 27.56 -27.66
C VAL A 552 41.25 28.73 -28.65
N GLU A 553 40.42 29.74 -28.37
CA GLU A 553 40.31 30.99 -29.14
C GLU A 553 41.55 31.87 -28.98
N ASN A 554 42.07 32.00 -27.76
CA ASN A 554 43.23 32.85 -27.43
C ASN A 554 44.58 32.28 -27.87
N ILE A 555 44.67 31.03 -28.33
CA ILE A 555 45.91 30.51 -28.95
C ILE A 555 46.05 31.04 -30.40
N THR A 556 45.68 32.31 -30.64
CA THR A 556 45.87 33.02 -31.91
C THR A 556 47.13 33.89 -31.84
N ALA A 557 48.26 33.23 -32.08
CA ALA A 557 49.40 33.64 -32.93
C ALA A 557 50.40 32.48 -32.94
#